data_AF-A0A949EK39-F1
#
_entry.id   AF-A0A949EK39-F1
#
_cell.length_a   1.000
_cell.length_b   1.000
_cell.length_c   1.000
_cell.angle_alpha   90.00
_cell.angle_beta   90.00
_cell.angle_gamma   90.00
#
_symmetry.space_group_name_H-M   'P 1'
#
loop_
_entity.id
_entity.type
_entity.pdbx_description
1 polymer ?
#
loop_
_entity_poly.entity_id
_entity_poly.type
_entity_poly.pdbx_seq_one_letter_code
_entity_poly.pdbx_strand_id
1 'polypeptide(L)'
;MKKIFLACLVIGIFSSYVFAAPVNDILFGEKEEYGLNVTVEGDFVSERELEFANESIEFEANFYQAKISCNMMDKVEVYALLGTISDAGIMEKDGSNTYKYFFDDDFVWGFGASALIYEFDNGIRIGTDGKYRAAEANLTEIDINGTTYDISSISDIAGNFEEWQF
;
A
#
# COMPACT_ATOMS: atom_id res chain seq x y z
N MET A 1 15.33 24.18 21.01
CA MET A 1 15.57 23.23 19.91
C MET A 1 14.20 22.84 19.37
N LYS A 2 13.85 23.34 18.18
CA LYS A 2 12.50 23.23 17.60
C LYS A 2 12.36 21.88 16.90
N LYS A 3 11.25 21.19 17.21
CA LYS A 3 10.78 19.96 16.57
C LYS A 3 10.48 20.23 15.10
N ILE A 4 10.93 19.36 14.21
CA ILE A 4 10.43 19.28 12.82
C ILE A 4 9.91 17.84 12.70
N PHE A 5 8.60 17.68 12.89
CA PHE A 5 7.85 16.52 12.44
C PHE A 5 7.33 16.90 11.06
N LEU A 6 7.88 16.30 10.00
CA LEU A 6 7.40 16.47 8.64
C LEU A 6 6.41 15.33 8.38
N ALA A 7 5.12 15.64 8.47
CA ALA A 7 4.05 14.74 8.04
C ALA A 7 3.83 14.99 6.53
N CYS A 8 4.21 14.03 5.70
CA CYS A 8 3.94 14.06 4.27
C CYS A 8 2.60 13.34 4.01
N LEU A 9 1.54 14.12 3.84
CA LEU A 9 0.27 13.66 3.27
C LEU A 9 0.39 13.75 1.74
N VAL A 10 0.37 12.62 1.04
CA VAL A 10 0.33 12.59 -0.43
C VAL A 10 -0.85 11.77 -0.92
N ILE A 11 -1.64 12.41 -1.78
CA ILE A 11 -2.80 11.82 -2.47
C ILE A 11 -2.36 11.62 -3.92
N GLY A 12 -2.09 10.37 -4.31
CA GLY A 12 -1.81 9.98 -5.69
C GLY A 12 -2.92 9.09 -6.22
N ILE A 13 -3.54 9.47 -7.35
CA ILE A 13 -4.49 8.62 -8.07
C ILE A 13 -3.69 7.87 -9.14
N PHE A 14 -3.39 6.60 -8.92
CA PHE A 14 -2.71 5.78 -9.94
C PHE A 14 -3.24 4.35 -9.97
N SER A 15 -3.59 3.91 -11.18
CA SER A 15 -4.12 2.59 -11.49
C SER A 15 -3.09 1.50 -11.21
N SER A 16 -3.19 0.85 -10.05
CA SER A 16 -2.52 -0.42 -9.78
C SER A 16 -3.25 -1.54 -10.53
N TYR A 17 -2.54 -2.34 -11.32
CA TYR A 17 -3.06 -3.60 -11.83
C TYR A 17 -3.06 -4.62 -10.69
N VAL A 18 -4.15 -4.69 -9.92
CA VAL A 18 -4.33 -5.70 -8.89
C VAL A 18 -4.66 -7.04 -9.57
N PHE A 19 -3.67 -7.93 -9.68
CA PHE A 19 -3.91 -9.35 -9.98
C PHE A 19 -4.38 -10.05 -8.70
N ALA A 20 -5.63 -9.82 -8.30
CA ALA A 20 -6.27 -10.62 -7.27
C ALA A 20 -6.75 -11.94 -7.90
N ALA A 21 -5.97 -13.01 -7.77
CA ALA A 21 -6.51 -14.35 -7.92
C ALA A 21 -7.20 -14.72 -6.60
N PRO A 22 -8.54 -14.88 -6.55
CA PRO A 22 -9.20 -15.26 -5.31
C PRO A 22 -8.69 -16.63 -4.86
N VAL A 23 -7.97 -16.68 -3.74
CA VAL A 23 -7.55 -17.92 -3.10
C VAL A 23 -8.63 -18.30 -2.09
N ASN A 24 -9.49 -19.24 -2.50
CA ASN A 24 -10.50 -19.94 -1.69
C ASN A 24 -11.29 -19.05 -0.71
N ASP A 25 -12.42 -18.52 -1.17
CA ASP A 25 -13.38 -17.89 -0.28
C ASP A 25 -13.84 -18.89 0.80
N ILE A 26 -13.47 -18.65 2.06
CA ILE A 26 -14.11 -19.30 3.20
C ILE A 26 -15.41 -18.52 3.47
N LEU A 27 -16.44 -18.80 2.66
CA LEU A 27 -17.77 -18.23 2.81
C LEU A 27 -18.47 -18.86 4.01
N PHE A 28 -18.64 -18.09 5.08
CA PHE A 28 -19.57 -18.41 6.15
C PHE A 28 -20.93 -17.78 5.83
N GLY A 29 -21.84 -18.54 5.19
CA GLY A 29 -23.26 -18.14 5.10
C GLY A 29 -23.95 -18.49 3.79
N GLU A 30 -25.12 -19.12 3.87
CA GLU A 30 -26.06 -19.28 2.75
C GLU A 30 -26.77 -17.94 2.50
N LYS A 31 -26.58 -17.33 1.32
CA LYS A 31 -27.42 -16.23 0.78
C LYS A 31 -27.93 -15.21 1.82
N GLU A 32 -27.05 -14.67 2.65
CA GLU A 32 -27.40 -13.58 3.55
C GLU A 32 -27.03 -12.24 2.92
N GLU A 33 -27.85 -11.22 3.19
CA GLU A 33 -27.62 -9.80 2.83
C GLU A 33 -26.27 -9.27 3.36
N TYR A 34 -25.66 -10.03 4.27
CA TYR A 34 -24.35 -9.79 4.86
C TYR A 34 -23.48 -11.05 4.71
N GLY A 35 -22.25 -10.88 4.25
CA GLY A 35 -21.26 -11.97 4.15
C GLY A 35 -19.94 -11.57 4.77
N LEU A 36 -19.35 -12.42 5.61
CA LEU A 36 -18.00 -12.25 6.13
C LEU A 36 -17.02 -13.05 5.26
N ASN A 37 -15.96 -12.39 4.78
CA ASN A 37 -14.93 -13.02 3.97
C ASN A 37 -13.54 -12.76 4.56
N VAL A 38 -12.65 -13.74 4.39
CA VAL A 38 -11.23 -13.61 4.70
C VAL A 38 -10.45 -13.99 3.45
N THR A 39 -9.61 -13.09 2.97
CA THR A 39 -8.84 -13.25 1.73
C THR A 39 -7.38 -12.90 2.00
N VAL A 40 -6.45 -13.47 1.23
CA VAL A 40 -5.03 -13.06 1.24
C VAL A 40 -4.73 -12.32 -0.05
N GLU A 41 -4.08 -11.16 0.06
CA GLU A 41 -3.73 -10.28 -1.04
C GLU A 41 -2.21 -10.05 -1.06
N GLY A 42 -1.61 -10.16 -2.25
CA GLY A 42 -0.24 -9.73 -2.53
C GLY A 42 -0.29 -8.57 -3.51
N ASP A 43 0.38 -7.47 -3.18
CA ASP A 43 0.42 -6.26 -4.01
C ASP A 43 1.88 -5.86 -4.22
N PHE A 44 2.26 -5.64 -5.48
CA PHE A 44 3.62 -5.29 -5.87
C PHE A 44 3.58 -3.88 -6.45
N VAL A 45 4.19 -2.92 -5.74
CA VAL A 45 4.29 -1.54 -6.18
C VAL A 45 5.68 -1.30 -6.72
N SER A 46 5.78 -1.22 -8.06
CA SER A 46 7.01 -0.91 -8.78
C SER A 46 6.87 0.48 -9.41
N GLU A 47 7.88 1.33 -9.23
CA GLU A 47 8.01 2.63 -9.89
C GLU A 47 6.78 3.55 -9.71
N ARG A 48 6.34 3.75 -8.46
CA ARG A 48 5.33 4.77 -8.18
C ARG A 48 6.00 6.14 -8.07
N GLU A 49 5.85 6.95 -9.11
CA GLU A 49 6.29 8.35 -9.07
C GLU A 49 5.40 9.15 -8.10
N LEU A 50 6.00 9.64 -7.02
CA LEU A 50 5.40 10.61 -6.13
C LEU A 50 5.82 12.00 -6.62
N GLU A 51 4.90 12.76 -7.21
CA GLU A 51 5.17 14.15 -7.56
C GLU A 51 5.27 15.00 -6.28
N PHE A 52 6.50 15.22 -5.81
CA PHE A 52 6.80 16.24 -4.82
C PHE A 52 7.51 17.41 -5.51
N ALA A 53 6.85 18.56 -5.57
CA ALA A 53 7.47 19.88 -5.77
C ALA A 53 8.69 19.94 -6.73
N ASN A 54 8.51 19.51 -7.99
CA ASN A 54 9.51 19.51 -9.10
C ASN A 54 10.61 18.44 -9.06
N GLU A 55 10.57 17.45 -8.17
CA GLU A 55 11.52 16.35 -8.13
C GLU A 55 10.82 15.01 -8.34
N SER A 56 11.44 14.11 -9.11
CA SER A 56 10.96 12.76 -9.34
C SER A 56 11.40 11.89 -8.17
N ILE A 57 10.46 11.57 -7.28
CA ILE A 57 10.67 10.61 -6.19
C ILE A 57 9.99 9.31 -6.61
N GLU A 58 10.75 8.22 -6.69
CA GLU A 58 10.23 6.90 -7.05
C GLU A 58 10.10 6.06 -5.78
N PHE A 59 8.92 5.49 -5.55
CA PHE A 59 8.65 4.58 -4.44
C PHE A 59 8.45 3.14 -4.94
N GLU A 60 9.10 2.20 -4.26
CA GLU A 60 9.02 0.77 -4.51
C GLU A 60 8.68 0.07 -3.20
N ALA A 61 7.74 -0.87 -3.21
CA ALA A 61 7.43 -1.71 -2.05
C ALA A 61 6.61 -2.94 -2.43
N ASN A 62 6.77 -4.01 -1.65
CA ASN A 62 5.95 -5.21 -1.70
C ASN A 62 5.02 -5.24 -0.48
N PHE A 63 3.75 -5.57 -0.68
CA PHE A 63 2.78 -5.71 0.39
C PHE A 63 2.20 -7.12 0.41
N TYR A 64 2.21 -7.74 1.57
CA TYR A 64 1.59 -9.04 1.81
C TYR A 64 0.56 -8.90 2.92
N GLN A 65 -0.72 -8.92 2.57
CA GLN A 65 -1.81 -8.53 3.47
C GLN A 65 -2.92 -9.59 3.52
N ALA A 66 -3.47 -9.81 4.72
CA ALA A 66 -4.75 -10.46 4.89
C ALA A 66 -5.85 -9.39 4.86
N LYS A 67 -6.88 -9.64 4.06
CA LYS A 67 -8.11 -8.85 3.99
C LYS A 67 -9.21 -9.53 4.77
N ILE A 68 -9.85 -8.79 5.67
CA ILE A 68 -11.07 -9.21 6.37
C ILE A 68 -12.17 -8.27 5.92
N SER A 69 -13.21 -8.81 5.28
CA SER A 69 -14.25 -8.00 4.65
C SER A 69 -15.66 -8.41 5.02
N CYS A 70 -16.55 -7.41 4.99
CA CYS A 70 -17.99 -7.58 5.14
C CYS A 70 -18.66 -7.08 3.86
N ASN A 71 -19.32 -7.99 3.16
CA ASN A 71 -20.15 -7.69 2.01
C ASN A 71 -21.55 -7.30 2.49
N MET A 72 -22.09 -6.22 1.93
CA MET A 72 -23.44 -5.69 2.18
C MET A 72 -24.21 -5.65 0.86
N MET A 73 -25.36 -6.32 0.83
CA MET A 73 -26.30 -6.32 -0.30
C MET A 73 -25.69 -6.76 -1.65
N ASP A 74 -24.64 -7.59 -1.62
CA ASP A 74 -23.86 -8.01 -2.79
C ASP A 74 -23.32 -6.86 -3.66
N LYS A 75 -23.28 -5.65 -3.11
CA LYS A 75 -22.95 -4.42 -3.86
C LYS A 75 -21.84 -3.62 -3.24
N VAL A 76 -21.69 -3.67 -1.92
CA VAL A 76 -20.69 -2.88 -1.21
C VAL A 76 -19.90 -3.82 -0.32
N GLU A 77 -18.59 -3.82 -0.45
CA GLU A 77 -17.68 -4.49 0.45
C GLU A 77 -16.96 -3.45 1.28
N VAL A 78 -16.95 -3.59 2.60
CA VAL A 78 -16.04 -2.84 3.47
C VAL A 78 -15.03 -3.79 4.05
N TYR A 79 -13.77 -3.37 4.16
CA TYR A 79 -12.71 -4.28 4.54
C TYR A 79 -11.60 -3.61 5.34
N ALA A 80 -10.91 -4.42 6.12
CA ALA A 80 -9.65 -4.09 6.77
C ALA A 80 -8.54 -4.93 6.16
N LEU A 81 -7.35 -4.35 6.06
CA LEU A 81 -6.13 -4.98 5.59
C LEU A 81 -5.12 -5.01 6.74
N LEU A 82 -4.44 -6.14 6.93
CA LEU A 82 -3.42 -6.32 7.94
C LEU A 82 -2.30 -7.16 7.36
N GLY A 83 -1.04 -6.76 7.49
CA GLY A 83 0.04 -7.49 6.86
C GLY A 83 1.42 -6.93 7.14
N THR A 84 2.32 -7.19 6.20
CA THR A 84 3.68 -6.66 6.19
C THR A 84 3.93 -5.89 4.91
N ILE A 85 4.69 -4.80 5.01
CA ILE A 85 5.41 -4.21 3.89
C ILE A 85 6.82 -4.81 3.88
N SER A 86 7.40 -5.02 2.69
CA SER A 86 8.78 -5.47 2.51
C SER A 86 9.43 -4.79 1.32
N ASP A 87 10.75 -4.83 1.28
CA ASP A 87 11.57 -4.25 0.20
C ASP A 87 11.20 -2.77 -0.09
N ALA A 88 10.80 -2.03 0.94
CA ALA A 88 10.38 -0.65 0.81
C ALA A 88 11.58 0.25 0.52
N GLY A 89 11.48 1.04 -0.54
CA GLY A 89 12.55 1.92 -1.00
C GLY A 89 12.03 3.24 -1.57
N ILE A 90 12.75 4.33 -1.27
CA ILE A 90 12.54 5.64 -1.89
C ILE A 90 13.79 5.99 -2.68
N MET A 91 13.64 6.30 -3.97
CA MET A 91 14.71 6.83 -4.81
C MET A 91 14.48 8.31 -5.09
N GLU A 92 15.49 9.12 -4.83
CA GLU A 92 15.52 10.57 -5.04
C GLU A 92 16.72 10.91 -5.93
N LYS A 93 16.49 11.76 -6.94
CA LYS A 93 17.53 12.26 -7.85
C LYS A 93 17.70 13.76 -7.64
N ASP A 94 18.85 14.16 -7.08
CA ASP A 94 19.25 15.56 -6.91
C ASP A 94 20.51 15.85 -7.73
N GLY A 95 20.32 16.49 -8.89
CA GLY A 95 21.40 16.84 -9.81
C GLY A 95 22.13 15.60 -10.36
N SER A 96 23.39 15.41 -9.97
CA SER A 96 24.19 14.24 -10.32
C SER A 96 24.17 13.13 -9.27
N ASN A 97 23.50 13.37 -8.14
CA ASN A 97 23.44 12.43 -7.05
C ASN A 97 22.13 11.63 -7.11
N THR A 98 22.24 10.32 -6.85
CA THR A 98 21.09 9.45 -6.61
C THR A 98 21.16 8.97 -5.17
N TYR A 99 20.08 9.20 -4.43
CA TYR A 99 19.88 8.71 -3.08
C TYR A 99 18.83 7.61 -3.11
N LYS A 100 19.15 6.43 -2.58
CA LYS A 100 18.15 5.38 -2.34
C LYS A 100 18.08 5.11 -0.85
N TYR A 101 16.89 5.29 -0.28
CA TYR A 101 16.58 5.06 1.12
C TYR A 101 15.87 3.71 1.22
N PHE A 102 16.40 2.78 2.01
CA PHE A 102 15.80 1.47 2.23
C PHE A 102 15.22 1.38 3.62
N PHE A 103 14.02 0.82 3.71
CA PHE A 103 13.30 0.66 4.96
C PHE A 103 13.23 -0.82 5.34
N ASP A 104 13.09 -1.11 6.63
CA ASP A 104 12.85 -2.47 7.11
C ASP A 104 11.46 -2.99 6.71
N ASP A 105 11.32 -4.30 6.86
CA ASP A 105 10.03 -4.94 6.81
C ASP A 105 9.27 -4.58 8.09
N ASP A 106 8.10 -3.97 7.95
CA ASP A 106 7.28 -3.58 9.10
C ASP A 106 5.79 -3.89 8.85
N PHE A 107 5.01 -3.74 9.90
CA PHE A 107 3.58 -3.94 9.90
C PHE A 107 2.86 -2.86 9.09
N VAL A 108 2.01 -3.31 8.18
CA VAL A 108 1.09 -2.45 7.43
C VAL A 108 -0.34 -2.78 7.81
N TRP A 109 -1.15 -1.75 7.97
CA TRP A 109 -2.59 -1.88 8.11
C TRP A 109 -3.31 -0.97 7.14
N GLY A 110 -4.57 -1.27 6.88
CA GLY A 110 -5.38 -0.47 5.99
C GLY A 110 -6.86 -0.74 6.17
N PHE A 111 -7.65 0.08 5.50
CA PHE A 111 -9.08 -0.11 5.37
C PHE A 111 -9.53 0.38 4.01
N GLY A 112 -10.61 -0.18 3.50
CA GLY A 112 -11.15 0.23 2.23
C GLY A 112 -12.60 -0.14 2.06
N ALA A 113 -13.15 0.31 0.94
CA ALA A 113 -14.45 -0.07 0.49
C ALA A 113 -14.44 -0.24 -1.03
N SER A 114 -15.12 -1.29 -1.50
CA SER A 114 -15.40 -1.47 -2.91
C SER A 114 -16.90 -1.44 -3.16
N ALA A 115 -17.29 -0.98 -4.34
CA ALA A 115 -18.68 -0.91 -4.76
C ALA A 115 -18.85 -1.45 -6.17
N LEU A 116 -19.77 -2.40 -6.33
CA LEU A 116 -20.22 -2.91 -7.61
C LEU A 116 -21.13 -1.87 -8.28
N ILE A 117 -20.72 -1.37 -9.44
CA ILE A 117 -21.48 -0.42 -10.25
C ILE A 117 -22.42 -1.17 -11.18
N TYR A 118 -21.92 -2.23 -11.82
CA TYR A 118 -22.68 -2.98 -12.82
C TYR A 118 -22.20 -4.43 -12.93
N GLU A 119 -23.14 -5.36 -13.11
CA GLU A 119 -22.89 -6.76 -13.41
C GLU A 119 -23.55 -7.09 -14.74
N PHE A 120 -22.75 -7.59 -15.69
CA PHE A 120 -23.21 -8.05 -16.98
C PHE A 120 -23.80 -9.47 -16.86
N ASP A 121 -24.72 -9.82 -17.75
CA ASP A 121 -25.35 -11.15 -17.79
C ASP A 121 -24.36 -12.32 -17.95
N ASN A 122 -23.15 -12.05 -18.43
CA ASN A 122 -22.06 -13.03 -18.57
C ASN A 122 -21.20 -13.19 -17.30
N GLY A 123 -21.57 -12.54 -16.19
CA GLY A 123 -20.87 -12.60 -14.90
C GLY A 123 -19.69 -11.63 -14.75
N ILE A 124 -19.41 -10.79 -15.75
CA ILE A 124 -18.40 -9.73 -15.61
C ILE A 124 -18.95 -8.65 -14.69
N ARG A 125 -18.12 -8.17 -13.76
CA ARG A 125 -18.46 -7.14 -12.78
C ARG A 125 -17.57 -5.91 -12.95
N ILE A 126 -18.18 -4.73 -12.97
CA ILE A 126 -17.49 -3.44 -12.94
C ILE A 126 -17.77 -2.80 -11.58
N GLY A 127 -16.72 -2.38 -10.90
CA GLY A 127 -16.81 -1.66 -9.63
C GLY A 127 -15.77 -0.56 -9.51
N THR A 128 -15.81 0.10 -8.37
CA THR A 128 -14.77 1.02 -7.88
C THR A 128 -14.26 0.47 -6.56
N ASP A 129 -12.98 0.70 -6.28
CA ASP A 129 -12.32 0.28 -5.03
C ASP A 129 -11.56 1.47 -4.50
N GLY A 130 -11.75 1.80 -3.22
CA GLY A 130 -11.00 2.83 -2.54
C GLY A 130 -10.38 2.26 -1.27
N LYS A 131 -9.07 2.38 -1.12
CA LYS A 131 -8.35 1.88 0.06
C LYS A 131 -7.34 2.88 0.58
N TYR A 132 -7.19 2.85 1.89
CA TYR A 132 -6.14 3.50 2.64
C TYR A 132 -5.19 2.45 3.21
N ARG A 133 -3.89 2.75 3.22
CA ARG A 133 -2.87 1.95 3.89
C ARG A 133 -1.93 2.86 4.68
N ALA A 134 -1.46 2.35 5.81
CA ALA A 134 -0.45 2.99 6.62
C ALA A 134 0.55 1.97 7.18
N ALA A 135 1.82 2.37 7.22
CA ALA A 135 2.90 1.65 7.87
C ALA A 135 3.87 2.65 8.51
N GLU A 136 4.48 2.26 9.62
CA GLU A 136 5.67 2.92 10.15
C GLU A 136 6.81 1.97 9.78
N ALA A 137 7.83 2.42 9.07
CA ALA A 137 8.98 1.58 8.68
C ALA A 137 10.27 2.33 8.99
N ASN A 138 11.28 1.65 9.50
CA ASN A 138 12.52 2.27 9.93
C ASN A 138 13.54 2.27 8.80
N LEU A 139 14.20 3.40 8.63
CA LEU A 139 15.27 3.54 7.66
C LEU A 139 16.49 2.73 8.10
N THR A 140 16.90 1.75 7.29
CA THR A 140 18.00 0.82 7.61
C THR A 140 19.27 1.15 6.85
N GLU A 141 19.14 1.47 5.56
CA GLU A 141 20.24 1.70 4.65
C GLU A 141 20.01 2.95 3.80
N ILE A 142 21.11 3.63 3.46
CA ILE A 142 21.11 4.70 2.47
C ILE A 142 22.17 4.36 1.43
N ASP A 143 21.78 4.29 0.17
CA ASP A 143 22.70 4.26 -0.96
C ASP A 143 22.88 5.67 -1.54
N ILE A 144 24.14 6.09 -1.65
CA ILE A 144 24.52 7.35 -2.26
C ILE A 144 25.44 7.02 -3.45
N ASN A 145 24.94 7.24 -4.67
CA ASN A 145 25.68 7.00 -5.91
C ASN A 145 26.28 5.58 -6.05
N GLY A 146 25.54 4.56 -5.61
CA GLY A 146 25.94 3.15 -5.64
C GLY A 146 26.82 2.72 -4.46
N THR A 147 26.97 3.56 -3.45
CA THR A 147 27.65 3.21 -2.19
C THR A 147 26.63 3.14 -1.07
N THR A 148 26.41 1.94 -0.53
CA THR A 148 25.44 1.67 0.54
C THR A 148 26.05 1.87 1.93
N TYR A 149 25.32 2.54 2.81
CA TYR A 149 25.68 2.81 4.19
C TYR A 149 24.62 2.24 5.14
N ASP A 150 25.03 1.34 6.04
CA ASP A 150 24.20 0.88 7.15
C ASP A 150 24.04 1.99 8.19
N ILE A 151 22.81 2.47 8.37
CA ILE A 151 22.48 3.53 9.33
C ILE A 151 21.63 3.04 10.50
N SER A 152 21.23 1.76 10.49
CA SER A 152 20.53 1.08 11.58
C SER A 152 21.21 1.20 12.95
N SER A 153 22.51 1.51 12.98
CA SER A 153 23.30 1.70 14.21
C SER A 153 23.38 3.15 14.71
N ILE A 154 22.91 4.13 13.94
CA ILE A 154 23.19 5.55 14.15
C ILE A 154 21.95 6.31 14.66
N SER A 155 20.73 5.89 14.28
CA SER A 155 19.47 6.45 14.83
C SER A 155 18.23 5.72 14.30
N ASP A 156 17.22 5.53 15.15
CA ASP A 156 15.88 5.10 14.76
C ASP A 156 15.18 6.23 13.98
N ILE A 157 15.40 6.28 12.67
CA ILE A 157 14.66 7.18 11.78
C ILE A 157 13.46 6.42 11.26
N ALA A 158 12.29 6.68 11.85
CA ALA A 158 11.02 6.14 11.40
C ALA A 158 10.49 6.96 10.20
N GLY A 159 10.16 6.27 9.12
CA GLY A 159 9.39 6.76 7.99
C GLY A 159 7.93 6.36 8.14
N ASN A 160 7.03 7.34 8.11
CA ASN A 160 5.59 7.07 8.09
C ASN A 160 5.13 7.00 6.64
N PHE A 161 4.66 5.83 6.23
CA PHE A 161 4.02 5.61 4.95
C PHE A 161 2.51 5.70 5.13
N GLU A 162 1.86 6.59 4.38
CA GLU A 162 0.41 6.71 4.32
C GLU A 162 -0.03 6.88 2.86
N GLU A 163 -1.00 6.09 2.41
CA GLU A 163 -1.43 6.11 1.01
C GLU A 163 -2.94 5.90 0.88
N TRP A 164 -3.56 6.68 -0.02
CA TRP A 164 -4.88 6.40 -0.59
C TRP A 164 -4.77 5.90 -2.03
N GLN A 165 -5.49 4.83 -2.38
CA GLN A 165 -5.63 4.29 -3.74
C GLN A 165 -7.12 4.26 -4.11
N PHE A 166 -7.45 4.60 -5.37
CA PHE A 166 -8.81 4.66 -5.93
C PHE A 166 -8.87 4.09 -7.34
#